data_AF-A0A351G8V5-F1
#
_entry.id   AF-A0A351G8V5-F1
#
_cell.length_a   1.000
_cell.length_b   1.000
_cell.length_c   1.000
_cell.angle_alpha   90.00
_cell.angle_beta   90.00
_cell.angle_gamma   90.00
#
_symmetry.space_group_name_H-M   'P 1'
#
loop_
_entity.id
_entity.type
_entity.pdbx_description
1 polymer ?
#
loop_
_entity_poly.entity_id
_entity_poly.type
_entity_poly.pdbx_seq_one_letter_code
_entity_poly.pdbx_strand_id
1 'polypeptide(L)'
;MIYQIREYMNIFLNQLFHIQENADNHPIVVQHFKRNFIANFFDVAIFFFGDGFAAAYTILPVFVSTLTDSPILIALVPAVTEAGWFLPQLFLAPFVESQSRLKALVLKLGSFERFTYLFLAIGAFMLPHMGKNIALA
;
A
#
# COMPACT_ATOMS: atom_id res chain seq x y z
N MET A 1 10.30 -25.24 -30.13
CA MET A 1 10.57 -23.99 -29.39
C MET A 1 9.28 -23.36 -28.83
N ILE A 2 8.33 -22.92 -29.67
CA ILE A 2 7.06 -22.28 -29.20
C ILE A 2 6.21 -23.20 -28.31
N TYR A 3 6.10 -24.49 -28.64
CA TYR A 3 5.36 -25.47 -27.83
C TYR A 3 5.93 -25.64 -26.43
N GLN A 4 7.26 -25.68 -26.32
CA GLN A 4 7.97 -25.86 -25.06
C GLN A 4 7.82 -24.61 -24.16
N ILE A 5 7.83 -23.41 -24.75
CA ILE A 5 7.54 -22.17 -24.03
C ILE A 5 6.10 -22.17 -23.48
N ARG A 6 5.12 -22.59 -24.28
CA ARG A 6 3.71 -22.69 -23.84
C ARG A 6 3.54 -23.69 -22.70
N GLU A 7 4.25 -24.81 -22.76
CA GLU A 7 4.23 -25.84 -21.71
C GLU A 7 4.82 -25.33 -20.39
N TYR A 8 6.02 -24.72 -20.43
CA TYR A 8 6.61 -24.10 -19.24
C TYR A 8 5.73 -22.99 -18.66
N MET A 9 5.13 -22.16 -19.51
CA MET A 9 4.21 -21.11 -19.07
C MET A 9 2.98 -21.70 -18.38
N ASN A 10 2.41 -22.80 -18.89
CA ASN A 10 1.28 -23.47 -18.26
C ASN A 10 1.65 -24.08 -16.90
N ILE A 11 2.83 -24.71 -16.80
CA ILE A 11 3.34 -25.27 -15.54
C ILE A 11 3.52 -24.15 -14.50
N PHE A 12 4.18 -23.07 -14.90
CA PHE A 12 4.39 -21.90 -14.04
C PHE A 12 3.06 -21.29 -13.57
N LEU A 13 2.10 -21.07 -14.49
CA LEU A 13 0.80 -20.50 -14.12
C LEU A 13 0.02 -21.41 -13.18
N ASN A 14 0.08 -22.74 -13.37
CA ASN A 14 -0.53 -23.68 -12.44
C ASN A 14 0.13 -23.63 -11.06
N GLN A 15 1.47 -23.52 -10.99
CA GLN A 15 2.19 -23.37 -9.72
C GLN A 15 1.91 -22.03 -9.04
N LEU A 16 1.74 -20.95 -9.80
CA LEU A 16 1.49 -19.61 -9.25
C LEU A 16 0.17 -19.53 -8.48
N PHE A 17 -0.87 -20.23 -8.95
CA PHE A 17 -2.20 -20.21 -8.34
C PHE A 17 -2.51 -21.42 -7.44
N HIS A 18 -1.52 -22.29 -7.20
CA HIS A 18 -1.65 -23.43 -6.30
C HIS A 18 -0.63 -23.34 -5.16
N ILE A 19 -1.16 -23.40 -3.94
CA ILE A 19 -0.41 -23.54 -2.69
C ILE A 19 -0.27 -25.03 -2.41
N GLN A 20 0.91 -25.46 -1.96
CA GLN A 20 1.13 -26.84 -1.53
C GLN A 20 0.27 -27.13 -0.28
N GLU A 21 -0.56 -28.17 -0.35
CA GLU A 21 -1.31 -28.64 0.81
C GLU A 21 -0.35 -29.34 1.78
N ASN A 22 0.06 -28.62 2.82
CA ASN A 22 0.87 -29.13 3.93
C ASN A 22 0.05 -29.09 5.22
N ALA A 23 0.41 -29.90 6.22
CA ALA A 23 -0.31 -29.98 7.49
C ALA A 23 -0.45 -28.63 8.24
N ASP A 24 0.43 -27.67 7.94
CA ASP A 24 0.45 -26.33 8.53
C ASP A 24 -0.59 -25.38 7.90
N ASN A 25 -1.09 -25.68 6.69
CA ASN A 25 -1.97 -24.79 5.94
C ASN A 25 -3.43 -25.03 6.31
N HIS A 26 -4.08 -24.01 6.90
CA HIS A 26 -5.50 -24.10 7.25
C HIS A 26 -6.36 -24.38 5.98
N PRO A 27 -7.27 -25.37 5.98
CA PRO A 27 -8.00 -25.82 4.77
C PRO A 27 -8.73 -24.70 4.01
N ILE A 28 -9.32 -23.75 4.74
CA ILE A 28 -10.00 -22.57 4.17
C ILE A 28 -9.04 -21.69 3.32
N VAL A 29 -7.77 -21.60 3.69
CA VAL A 29 -6.77 -20.80 2.95
C VAL A 29 -6.51 -21.44 1.60
N VAL A 30 -6.31 -22.77 1.58
CA VAL A 30 -6.09 -23.55 0.36
C VAL A 30 -7.30 -23.42 -0.58
N GLN A 31 -8.51 -23.62 -0.05
CA GLN A 31 -9.76 -23.56 -0.82
C GLN A 31 -9.98 -22.22 -1.53
N HIS A 32 -9.55 -21.12 -0.91
CA HIS A 32 -9.78 -19.76 -1.43
C HIS A 32 -8.51 -19.07 -1.93
N PHE A 33 -7.40 -19.80 -2.07
CA PHE A 33 -6.09 -19.22 -2.36
C PHE A 33 -6.10 -18.39 -3.63
N LYS A 34 -6.54 -18.96 -4.77
CA LYS A 34 -6.56 -18.25 -6.05
C LYS A 34 -7.34 -16.92 -5.97
N ARG A 35 -8.52 -16.93 -5.34
CA ARG A 35 -9.32 -15.71 -5.17
C ARG A 35 -8.60 -14.69 -4.31
N ASN A 36 -8.05 -15.13 -3.18
CA ASN A 36 -7.34 -14.26 -2.25
C ASN A 36 -6.05 -13.71 -2.88
N PHE A 37 -5.30 -14.52 -3.62
CA PHE A 37 -4.11 -14.12 -4.35
C PHE A 37 -4.43 -13.02 -5.36
N ILE A 38 -5.43 -13.24 -6.23
CA ILE A 38 -5.85 -12.25 -7.23
C ILE A 38 -6.31 -10.96 -6.54
N ALA A 39 -7.13 -11.06 -5.49
CA ALA A 39 -7.60 -9.89 -4.76
C ALA A 39 -6.46 -9.08 -4.13
N ASN A 40 -5.51 -9.74 -3.45
CA ASN A 40 -4.36 -9.05 -2.85
C ASN A 40 -3.41 -8.49 -3.91
N PHE A 41 -3.20 -9.21 -5.01
CA PHE A 41 -2.36 -8.74 -6.11
C PHE A 41 -2.90 -7.43 -6.70
N PHE A 42 -4.19 -7.38 -7.03
CA PHE A 42 -4.78 -6.16 -7.58
C PHE A 42 -4.87 -5.05 -6.54
N ASP A 43 -5.13 -5.38 -5.26
CA ASP A 43 -5.14 -4.38 -4.19
C ASP A 43 -3.78 -3.68 -4.07
N VAL A 44 -2.69 -4.46 -3.99
CA VAL A 44 -1.32 -3.94 -3.92
C VAL A 44 -0.94 -3.20 -5.21
N ALA A 45 -1.30 -3.73 -6.38
CA ALA A 45 -0.98 -3.09 -7.66
C ALA A 45 -1.68 -1.73 -7.81
N ILE A 46 -2.96 -1.64 -7.44
CA ILE A 46 -3.73 -0.38 -7.49
C ILE A 46 -3.20 0.60 -6.44
N PHE A 47 -2.84 0.11 -5.26
CA PHE A 47 -2.24 0.92 -4.21
C PHE A 47 -0.94 1.59 -4.71
N PHE A 48 0.03 0.81 -5.20
CA PHE A 48 1.29 1.38 -5.69
C PHE A 48 1.12 2.24 -6.95
N PHE A 49 0.14 1.92 -7.79
CA PHE A 49 -0.22 2.79 -8.91
C PHE A 49 -0.71 4.17 -8.41
N GLY A 50 -1.57 4.20 -7.39
CA GLY A 50 -2.04 5.42 -6.75
C GLY A 50 -0.93 6.18 -6.02
N ASP A 51 -0.11 5.48 -5.24
CA ASP A 51 1.05 6.04 -4.52
C ASP A 51 2.03 6.74 -5.48
N GLY A 52 2.19 6.22 -6.70
CA GLY A 52 2.98 6.85 -7.75
C GLY A 52 2.51 8.27 -8.13
N PHE A 53 1.24 8.62 -7.94
CA PHE A 53 0.74 9.99 -8.14
C PHE A 53 0.98 10.89 -6.94
N ALA A 54 0.88 10.34 -5.72
CA ALA A 54 1.19 11.08 -4.50
C ALA A 54 2.69 11.40 -4.43
N ALA A 55 3.52 10.46 -4.89
CA ALA A 55 4.97 10.58 -5.03
C ALA A 55 5.62 11.24 -3.80
N ALA A 56 5.20 10.82 -2.61
CA ALA A 56 5.53 11.49 -1.36
C ALA A 56 7.05 11.62 -1.16
N TYR A 57 7.81 10.59 -1.51
CA TYR A 57 9.26 10.55 -1.38
C TYR A 57 10.02 11.56 -2.26
N THR A 58 9.43 12.02 -3.37
CA THR A 58 10.08 12.97 -4.28
C THR A 58 9.51 14.38 -4.13
N ILE A 59 8.20 14.50 -3.95
CA ILE A 59 7.52 15.79 -3.86
C ILE A 59 7.73 16.45 -2.50
N LEU A 60 7.63 15.71 -1.39
CA LEU A 60 7.74 16.32 -0.05
C LEU A 60 9.12 16.94 0.23
N PRO A 61 10.27 16.30 -0.08
CA PRO A 61 11.56 16.93 0.15
C PRO A 61 11.75 18.22 -0.65
N VAL A 62 11.30 18.24 -1.91
CA VAL A 62 11.33 19.45 -2.75
C VAL A 62 10.42 20.52 -2.16
N PHE A 63 9.20 20.17 -1.76
CA PHE A 63 8.29 21.10 -1.11
C PHE A 63 8.90 21.71 0.16
N VAL A 64 9.48 20.89 1.04
CA VAL A 64 10.15 21.35 2.27
C VAL A 64 11.36 22.25 1.95
N SER A 65 12.10 21.98 0.88
CA SER A 65 13.19 22.87 0.44
C SER A 65 12.74 24.27 0.03
N THR A 66 11.45 24.46 -0.31
CA THR A 66 10.89 25.80 -0.54
C THR A 66 10.55 26.54 0.75
N LEU A 67 10.50 25.84 1.89
CA LEU A 67 10.17 26.38 3.20
C LEU A 67 11.40 26.61 4.09
N THR A 68 12.51 25.90 3.83
CA THR A 68 13.74 25.99 4.62
C THR A 68 14.99 25.63 3.81
N ASP A 69 16.11 26.27 4.12
CA ASP A 69 17.43 25.94 3.56
C ASP A 69 18.20 24.91 4.40
N SER A 70 17.63 24.40 5.51
CA SER A 70 18.31 23.47 6.40
C SER A 70 18.44 22.08 5.78
N PRO A 71 19.67 21.60 5.48
CA PRO A 71 19.87 20.29 4.84
C PRO A 71 19.41 19.14 5.74
N ILE A 72 19.51 19.31 7.07
CA ILE A 72 19.10 18.31 8.05
C ILE A 72 17.57 18.12 8.01
N LEU A 73 16.81 19.22 7.96
CA LEU A 73 15.34 19.14 7.94
C LEU A 73 14.83 18.52 6.64
N ILE A 74 15.44 18.87 5.50
CA ILE A 74 15.10 18.29 4.21
C ILE A 74 15.41 16.79 4.19
N ALA A 75 16.59 16.38 4.68
CA ALA A 75 17.00 14.98 4.75
C ALA A 75 16.17 14.15 5.75
N LEU A 76 15.57 14.79 6.75
CA LEU A 76 14.73 14.11 7.75
C LEU A 76 13.36 13.70 7.17
N VAL A 77 12.89 14.34 6.11
CA VAL A 77 11.60 14.03 5.45
C VAL A 77 11.49 12.54 5.09
N PRO A 78 12.37 11.95 4.25
CA PRO A 78 12.27 10.53 3.92
C PRO A 78 12.44 9.64 5.16
N ALA A 79 13.30 10.01 6.11
CA ALA A 79 13.49 9.23 7.33
C ALA A 79 12.20 9.15 8.17
N VAL A 80 11.46 10.25 8.29
CA VAL A 80 10.17 10.28 9.00
C VAL A 80 9.09 9.54 8.21
N THR A 81 9.08 9.66 6.88
CA THR A 81 8.14 8.91 6.03
C THR A 81 8.33 7.40 6.18
N GLU A 82 9.57 6.91 6.07
CA GLU A 82 9.91 5.48 6.25
C GLU A 82 9.63 5.01 7.69
N ALA A 83 9.95 5.85 8.68
CA ALA A 83 9.60 5.58 10.06
C ALA A 83 8.08 5.41 10.23
N GLY A 84 7.28 6.30 9.63
CA GLY A 84 5.82 6.21 9.62
C GLY A 84 5.29 4.95 8.95
N TRP A 85 6.02 4.39 7.98
CA TRP A 85 5.66 3.13 7.32
C TRP A 85 6.02 1.88 8.16
N PHE A 86 7.21 1.87 8.76
CA PHE A 86 7.74 0.68 9.45
C PHE A 86 7.44 0.60 10.95
N LEU A 87 7.37 1.72 11.66
CA LEU A 87 7.12 1.69 13.11
C LEU A 87 5.74 1.12 13.48
N PRO A 88 4.62 1.49 12.84
CA PRO A 88 3.32 1.00 13.27
C PRO A 88 3.22 -0.52 13.19
N GLN A 89 3.72 -1.13 12.12
CA GLN A 89 3.69 -2.59 11.94
C GLN A 89 4.55 -3.32 12.98
N LEU A 90 5.64 -2.73 13.47
CA LEU A 90 6.45 -3.29 14.54
C LEU A 90 5.65 -3.50 15.83
N PHE A 91 4.78 -2.55 16.18
CA PHE A 91 3.94 -2.64 17.39
C PHE A 91 2.63 -3.40 17.16
N LEU A 92 2.10 -3.37 15.94
CA LEU A 92 0.83 -4.01 15.60
C LEU A 92 0.97 -5.49 15.24
N ALA A 93 2.17 -6.00 14.95
CA ALA A 93 2.38 -7.39 14.55
C ALA A 93 1.74 -8.41 15.52
N PRO A 94 1.93 -8.34 16.87
CA PRO A 94 1.30 -9.30 17.78
C PRO A 94 -0.23 -9.20 17.78
N PHE A 95 -0.77 -7.99 17.63
CA PHE A 95 -2.22 -7.77 17.53
C PHE A 95 -2.79 -8.41 16.26
N VAL A 96 -2.10 -8.23 15.13
CA VAL A 96 -2.47 -8.79 13.83
C VAL A 96 -2.41 -10.32 13.85
N GLU A 97 -1.35 -10.91 14.42
CA GLU A 97 -1.17 -12.36 14.56
C GLU A 97 -2.25 -13.01 15.43
N SER A 98 -2.75 -12.30 16.44
CA SER A 98 -3.83 -12.79 17.30
C SER A 98 -5.20 -12.88 16.61
N GLN A 99 -5.35 -12.30 15.41
CA GLN A 99 -6.64 -12.28 14.70
C GLN A 99 -6.89 -13.58 13.94
N SER A 100 -8.02 -14.24 14.22
CA SER A 100 -8.45 -15.43 13.49
C SER A 100 -8.76 -15.18 12.00
N ARG A 101 -9.12 -13.94 11.64
CA ARG A 101 -9.40 -13.52 10.26
C ARG A 101 -8.96 -12.08 10.02
N LEU A 102 -7.97 -11.89 9.15
CA LEU A 102 -7.43 -10.57 8.80
C LEU A 102 -8.37 -9.72 7.93
N LYS A 103 -9.31 -10.33 7.21
CA LYS A 103 -10.16 -9.63 6.24
C LYS A 103 -10.87 -8.40 6.83
N ALA A 104 -11.46 -8.52 8.01
CA ALA A 104 -12.20 -7.41 8.62
C ALA A 104 -11.26 -6.27 9.06
N LEU A 105 -10.07 -6.61 9.56
CA LEU A 105 -9.06 -5.63 9.97
C LEU A 105 -8.51 -4.88 8.75
N VAL A 106 -8.12 -5.60 7.70
CA VAL A 106 -7.60 -5.02 6.44
C VAL A 106 -8.61 -4.08 5.81
N LEU A 107 -9.90 -4.47 5.75
CA LEU A 107 -10.93 -3.60 5.19
C LEU A 107 -11.14 -2.32 6.01
N LYS A 108 -11.10 -2.40 7.34
CA LYS A 108 -11.25 -1.22 8.21
C LYS A 108 -10.08 -0.25 8.04
N LEU A 109 -8.84 -0.75 8.18
CA LEU A 109 -7.63 0.06 8.08
C LEU A 109 -7.45 0.63 6.67
N GLY A 110 -7.61 -0.21 5.64
CA GLY A 110 -7.52 0.23 4.25
C GLY A 110 -8.61 1.23 3.86
N SER A 111 -9.83 1.11 4.41
CA SER A 111 -10.87 2.13 4.18
C SER A 111 -10.48 3.47 4.81
N PHE A 112 -9.98 3.45 6.05
CA PHE A 112 -9.53 4.65 6.74
C PHE A 112 -8.42 5.37 5.96
N GLU A 113 -7.43 4.62 5.49
CA GLU A 113 -6.36 5.15 4.64
C GLU A 113 -6.89 5.80 3.35
N ARG A 114 -7.81 5.13 2.65
CA ARG A 114 -8.42 5.64 1.43
C ARG A 114 -9.22 6.92 1.66
N PHE A 115 -9.92 7.02 2.79
CA PHE A 115 -10.61 8.26 3.17
C PHE A 115 -9.62 9.41 3.34
N THR A 116 -8.48 9.18 4.01
CA THR A 116 -7.44 10.21 4.16
C THR A 116 -6.90 10.68 2.81
N TYR A 117 -6.56 9.75 1.91
CA TYR A 117 -6.11 10.13 0.55
C TYR A 117 -7.19 10.85 -0.25
N LEU A 118 -8.46 10.45 -0.11
CA LEU A 118 -9.57 11.11 -0.77
C LEU A 118 -9.75 12.56 -0.27
N PHE A 119 -9.67 12.79 1.04
CA PHE A 119 -9.72 14.14 1.60
C PHE A 119 -8.54 14.99 1.15
N LEU A 120 -7.33 14.43 1.07
CA LEU A 120 -6.16 15.13 0.54
C LEU A 120 -6.36 15.50 -0.93
N ALA A 121 -6.87 14.58 -1.76
CA ALA A 121 -7.13 14.83 -3.17
C ALA A 121 -8.22 15.91 -3.36
N ILE A 122 -9.31 15.84 -2.60
CA ILE A 122 -10.36 16.87 -2.61
C ILE A 122 -9.79 18.22 -2.17
N GLY A 123 -9.00 18.25 -1.08
CA GLY A 123 -8.36 19.46 -0.58
C GLY A 123 -7.44 20.09 -1.63
N ALA A 124 -6.58 19.29 -2.27
CA ALA A 124 -5.70 19.74 -3.33
C ALA A 124 -6.48 20.28 -4.55
N PHE A 125 -7.59 19.65 -4.93
CA PHE A 125 -8.45 20.11 -6.03
C PHE A 125 -9.19 21.42 -5.68
N MET A 126 -9.60 21.60 -4.43
CA MET A 126 -10.29 22.81 -3.97
C MET A 126 -9.35 23.99 -3.74
N LEU A 127 -8.07 23.73 -3.45
CA LEU A 127 -7.07 24.75 -3.10
C LEU A 127 -7.01 25.96 -4.06
N PRO A 128 -6.98 25.77 -5.41
CA PRO A 128 -6.97 26.90 -6.35
C PRO A 128 -8.25 27.73 -6.36
N HIS A 129 -9.36 27.19 -5.85
CA HIS A 129 -10.68 27.82 -5.84
C HIS A 129 -11.00 28.54 -4.50
N MET A 130 -10.15 28.37 -3.47
CA MET A 130 -10.33 28.98 -2.16
C MET A 130 -9.54 30.29 -2.05
N GLY A 131 -10.15 31.35 -1.52
CA GLY A 131 -9.46 32.62 -1.25
C GLY A 131 -8.31 32.42 -0.25
N LYS A 132 -7.18 33.12 -0.44
CA LYS A 132 -5.94 32.98 0.36
C LYS A 132 -6.15 32.98 1.89
N ASN A 133 -7.14 33.70 2.40
CA ASN A 133 -7.44 33.78 3.84
C ASN A 133 -8.06 32.50 4.41
N ILE A 134 -8.70 31.67 3.58
CA ILE A 134 -9.31 30.40 3.99
C ILE A 134 -8.33 29.24 3.79
N ALA A 135 -7.42 29.34 2.82
CA ALA A 135 -6.44 28.29 2.53
C ALA A 135 -5.27 28.23 3.54
N LEU A 136 -5.04 29.29 4.32
CA LEU A 136 -3.93 29.42 5.28
C LEU A 136 -4.36 29.38 6.75
N ALA A 137 -5.66 29.23 7.03
CA ALA A 137 -6.24 29.16 8.37
C ALA A 137 -6.38 27.70 8.83
#